data_AF-A0AAD0YLX2-F1
#
_entry.id   AF-A0AAD0YLX2-F1
#
_cell.length_a   1.000
_cell.length_b   1.000
_cell.length_c   1.000
_cell.angle_alpha   90.00
_cell.angle_beta   90.00
_cell.angle_gamma   90.00
#
_symmetry.space_group_name_H-M   'P 1'
#
loop_
_entity.id
_entity.type
_entity.pdbx_description
1 polymer ?
#
loop_
_entity_poly.entity_id
_entity_poly.type
_entity_poly.pdbx_seq_one_letter_code
_entity_poly.pdbx_strand_id
1 'polypeptide(L)' 'MAYNKTNYYKKIVKIQEITLEHKSSGRFTYKEIFHKYIEPNYHISIRTYGTYLGIPAKRELKKLQEKEGCNGNQLTFNF' A
#
# COMPACT_ATOMS: atom_id res chain seq x y z
N MET A 1 -5.37 -4.20 -20.18
CA MET A 1 -5.36 -4.51 -18.74
C MET A 1 -5.15 -3.23 -17.93
N ALA A 2 -6.19 -2.69 -17.30
CA ALA A 2 -6.01 -1.63 -16.31
C ALA A 2 -5.67 -2.27 -14.96
N TYR A 3 -4.43 -2.17 -14.51
CA TYR A 3 -4.08 -2.57 -13.16
C TYR A 3 -4.77 -1.60 -12.19
N ASN A 4 -5.65 -2.11 -11.32
CA ASN A 4 -6.30 -1.30 -10.30
C ASN A 4 -5.24 -0.70 -9.37
N LYS A 5 -4.88 0.56 -9.61
CA LYS A 5 -3.93 1.33 -8.79
C LYS A 5 -4.32 1.28 -7.32
N THR A 6 -5.63 1.25 -7.04
CA THR A 6 -6.20 1.08 -5.70
C THR A 6 -5.72 -0.22 -5.03
N ASN A 7 -5.71 -1.35 -5.73
CA ASN A 7 -5.23 -2.64 -5.18
C ASN A 7 -3.71 -2.64 -4.98
N TYR A 8 -2.96 -1.99 -5.87
CA TYR A 8 -1.52 -1.83 -5.73
C TYR A 8 -1.16 -1.07 -4.44
N TYR A 9 -1.77 0.09 -4.21
CA TYR A 9 -1.50 0.87 -3.00
C TYR A 9 -2.02 0.16 -1.73
N LYS A 10 -3.16 -0.55 -1.80
CA LYS A 10 -3.64 -1.40 -0.68
C LYS A 10 -2.59 -2.43 -0.26
N LYS A 11 -1.97 -3.13 -1.24
CA LYS A 11 -0.89 -4.09 -0.97
C LYS A 11 0.29 -3.42 -0.25
N ILE A 12 0.72 -2.25 -0.72
CA ILE A 12 1.85 -1.53 -0.12
C ILE A 12 1.53 -1.10 1.31
N VAL A 13 0.34 -0.52 1.55
CA VAL A 13 -0.09 -0.10 2.89
C VAL A 13 -0.04 -1.28 3.86
N LYS A 14 -0.55 -2.45 3.45
CA LYS A 14 -0.53 -3.65 4.29
C LYS A 14 0.89 -4.09 4.65
N ILE A 15 1.84 -4.04 3.71
CA ILE A 15 3.25 -4.35 3.95
C ILE A 15 3.88 -3.34 4.93
N GLN A 16 3.56 -2.06 4.78
CA GLN A 16 4.04 -1.00 5.67
C GLN A 16 3.50 -1.18 7.09
N GLU A 17 2.24 -1.57 7.25
CA GLU A 17 1.61 -1.81 8.55
C GLU A 17 2.25 -2.99 9.29
N ILE A 18 2.41 -4.14 8.62
CA ILE A 18 3.11 -5.31 9.19
C ILE A 18 4.54 -4.91 9.63
N THR A 19 5.22 -4.12 8.80
CA THR A 19 6.57 -3.66 9.12
C THR A 19 6.58 -2.76 10.36
N LEU A 20 5.64 -1.82 10.45
CA LEU A 20 5.54 -0.88 11.57
C LEU A 20 5.19 -1.60 12.87
N GLU A 21 4.27 -2.57 12.82
CA GLU A 21 3.87 -3.38 13.97
C GLU A 21 5.08 -4.11 14.58
N HIS A 22 5.81 -4.88 13.77
CA HIS A 22 6.99 -5.61 14.25
C HIS A 22 8.15 -4.70 14.63
N LYS A 23 8.31 -3.56 13.94
CA LYS A 23 9.35 -2.59 14.26
C LYS A 23 9.05 -1.88 15.58
N SER A 24 7.79 -1.55 15.85
CA SER A 24 7.37 -0.89 17.09
C SER A 24 7.56 -1.78 18.31
N SER A 25 7.48 -3.11 18.15
CA SER A 25 7.83 -4.05 19.21
C SER A 25 9.35 -4.09 19.53
N GLY A 26 10.20 -3.41 18.74
CA GLY A 26 11.64 -3.30 18.97
C GLY A 26 12.45 -4.57 18.70
N ARG A 27 11.80 -5.66 18.29
CA ARG A 27 12.39 -7.01 18.29
C ARG A 27 13.14 -7.37 17.00
N PHE A 28 12.82 -6.72 15.87
CA PHE A 28 13.33 -7.12 14.56
C PHE A 28 13.85 -5.95 13.74
N THR A 29 14.89 -6.23 12.96
CA THR A 29 15.41 -5.32 11.92
C THR A 29 14.56 -5.43 10.64
N TYR A 30 14.64 -4.43 9.75
CA TYR A 30 13.91 -4.46 8.47
C TYR A 30 14.23 -5.70 7.63
N LYS A 31 15.48 -6.17 7.64
CA LYS A 31 15.90 -7.39 6.93
C LYS A 31 15.23 -8.64 7.51
N GLU A 32 15.16 -8.76 8.83
CA GLU A 32 14.49 -9.88 9.48
C GLU A 32 12.98 -9.86 9.27
N ILE A 33 12.37 -8.66 9.35
CA ILE A 33 10.94 -8.49 9.07
C ILE A 33 10.62 -8.95 7.65
N PHE A 34 11.47 -8.56 6.69
CA PHE A 34 11.34 -8.97 5.30
C PHE A 34 11.34 -10.50 5.16
N HIS A 35 12.39 -11.18 5.62
CA HIS A 35 12.52 -12.63 5.44
C HIS A 35 11.48 -13.44 6.22
N LYS A 36 11.08 -12.99 7.41
CA LYS A 36 10.14 -13.73 8.27
C LYS A 36 8.68 -13.53 7.90
N TYR A 37 8.28 -12.30 7.52
CA TYR A 37 6.87 -11.93 7.41
C TYR A 37 6.46 -11.47 6.01
N ILE A 38 7.37 -10.93 5.20
CA ILE A 38 7.00 -10.31 3.92
C ILE A 38 7.28 -11.26 2.75
N GLU A 39 8.50 -11.77 2.64
CA GLU A 39 8.94 -12.71 1.60
C GLU A 39 8.01 -13.94 1.44
N PRO A 40 7.65 -14.67 2.52
CA PRO A 40 6.80 -15.86 2.38
C PRO A 40 5.36 -15.56 1.97
N ASN A 41 4.85 -14.36 2.27
CA ASN A 41 3.45 -14.01 2.02
C ASN A 41 3.24 -13.27 0.68
N TYR A 42 4.21 -12.48 0.26
CA TYR A 42 4.09 -11.58 -0.89
C TYR A 42 5.00 -11.94 -2.04
N HIS A 43 5.99 -12.82 -1.84
CA HIS A 43 6.96 -13.26 -2.83
C HIS A 43 7.61 -12.09 -3.60
N ILE A 44 7.99 -11.04 -2.87
CA ILE A 44 8.66 -9.87 -3.42
C ILE A 44 10.14 -9.89 -3.07
N SER A 45 10.96 -9.28 -3.93
CA SER A 45 12.38 -9.09 -3.63
C SER A 45 12.60 -8.07 -2.51
N ILE A 46 13.74 -8.15 -1.83
CA ILE A 46 14.14 -7.16 -0.82
C ILE A 46 14.25 -5.75 -1.39
N ARG A 47 14.64 -5.62 -2.67
CA ARG A 47 14.67 -4.34 -3.39
C ARG A 47 13.28 -3.74 -3.51
N THR A 48 12.31 -4.55 -3.93
CA THR A 48 10.89 -4.15 -4.03
C THR A 48 10.34 -3.75 -2.67
N TYR A 49 10.68 -4.50 -1.61
CA TYR A 49 10.30 -4.15 -0.24
C TYR A 49 10.83 -2.78 0.17
N GLY A 50 12.12 -2.50 -0.07
CA GLY A 50 12.70 -1.18 0.18
C GLY A 50 11.99 -0.06 -0.59
N THR A 51 11.66 -0.30 -1.87
CA THR A 51 10.86 0.64 -2.66
C THR A 51 9.49 0.89 -2.03
N TYR A 52 8.79 -0.16 -1.58
CA TYR A 52 7.47 -0.05 -0.96
C TYR A 52 7.49 0.72 0.35
N LEU A 53 8.53 0.61 1.17
CA LEU A 53 8.66 1.40 2.40
C LEU A 53 8.81 2.91 2.12
N GLY A 54 9.42 3.29 0.99
CA GLY A 54 9.59 4.70 0.60
C GLY A 54 8.38 5.33 -0.10
N ILE A 55 7.40 4.53 -0.54
CA ILE A 55 6.22 5.05 -1.24
C ILE A 55 5.21 5.62 -0.24
N PRO A 56 4.69 6.84 -0.43
CA PRO A 56 3.64 7.41 0.41
C PRO A 56 2.25 6.81 0.09
N ALA A 57 2.10 5.49 0.23
CA ALA A 57 0.95 4.74 -0.25
C ALA A 57 -0.38 5.14 0.41
N LYS A 58 -0.37 5.46 1.71
CA LYS A 58 -1.57 5.96 2.42
C LYS A 58 -2.12 7.24 1.79
N ARG A 59 -1.25 8.16 1.39
CA ARG A 59 -1.61 9.43 0.75
C ARG A 59 -2.21 9.20 -0.63
N GLU A 60 -1.56 8.36 -1.44
CA GLU A 60 -2.01 8.07 -2.79
C GLU A 60 -3.33 7.29 -2.80
N LEU A 61 -3.52 6.37 -1.86
CA LEU A 61 -4.78 5.64 -1.70
C LEU A 61 -5.93 6.59 -1.35
N LYS A 62 -5.71 7.54 -0.43
CA LYS A 62 -6.71 8.56 -0.08
C LYS A 62 -7.13 9.40 -1.30
N LYS A 63 -6.16 9.87 -2.11
CA LYS A 63 -6.45 10.61 -3.34
C LYS A 63 -7.26 9.80 -4.35
N LEU A 64 -7.02 8.50 -4.45
CA LEU A 64 -7.79 7.61 -5.33
C LEU A 64 -9.21 7.44 -4.82
N GLN A 65 -9.40 7.26 -3.51
CA GLN A 65 -10.73 7.19 -2.90
C GLN A 65 -11.52 8.50 -3.08
N GLU A 66 -10.88 9.66 -2.93
CA GLU A 66 -11.50 10.96 -3.18
C GLU A 66 -11.96 11.10 -4.64
N LYS A 67 -11.14 10.64 -5.60
CA LYS A 67 -11.51 10.63 -7.03
C LYS A 67 -12.65 9.67 -7.33
N GLU A 68 -12.61 8.45 -6.79
CA GLU A 68 -13.66 7.45 -6.96
C GLU A 68 -14.99 7.91 -6.32
N GLY A 69 -14.94 8.55 -5.15
CA GLY A 69 -16.12 9.11 -4.48
C GLY A 69 -16.70 10.34 -5.19
N CYS A 70 -15.88 11.16 -5.85
CA CYS A 70 -16.34 12.32 -6.60
C CYS A 70 -17.07 11.93 -7.91
N ASN A 71 -16.66 10.84 -8.56
CA ASN A 71 -17.28 10.37 -9.80
C ASN A 71 -18.69 9.79 -9.62
N GLY A 72 -19.13 9.51 -8.39
CA GLY A 72 -20.47 8.96 -8.12
C GLY A 72 -21.62 9.97 -8.16
N ASN A 73 -21.34 11.27 -8.15
CA ASN A 73 -22.37 12.32 -7.96
C ASN A 73 -22.36 13.43 -9.03
N GLN A 74 -21.70 13.22 -10.17
CA GLN A 74 -21.74 14.20 -11.25
C GLN A 74 -22.26 13.51 -12.50
N LEU A 75 -23.54 13.74 -12.83
CA LEU A 75 -24.10 13.90 -14.18
C LEU A 75 -25.63 14.07 -14.08
N THR A 76 -26.10 15.24 -13.64
CA THR A 76 -27.41 15.76 -14.05
C THR A 76 -27.25 17.23 -14.40
N PHE A 77 -26.92 17.50 -15.67
CA PHE A 77 -27.18 18.81 -16.25
C PHE A 77 -28.63 18.80 -16.69
N ASN A 78 -29.53 19.36 -15.88
CA ASN A 78 -30.87 19.69 -16.35
C ASN A 78 -30.76 20.99 -17.15
N PHE A 79 -30.97 20.87 -18.47
CA PHE A 79 -31.18 21.99 -19.38
C PHE A 79 -32.59 22.54 -19.25
#